data_AF-A0A4R6HVP5-F1
#
_entry.id   AF-A0A4R6HVP5-F1
#
_cell.length_a   1.000
_cell.length_b   1.000
_cell.length_c   1.000
_cell.angle_alpha   90.00
_cell.angle_beta   90.00
_cell.angle_gamma   90.00
#
_symmetry.space_group_name_H-M   'P 1'
#
loop_
_entity.id
_entity.type
_entity.pdbx_description
1 polymer ?
#
loop_
_entity_poly.entity_id
_entity_poly.type
_entity_poly.pdbx_seq_one_letter_code
_entity_poly.pdbx_strand_id
1 'polypeptide(L)'
;MFASHAQRKGVIRRNIDNYEKLSIYLSPNGEAVSQAVCLPEKIAAAYFSEALGFIEKLHPYRHQISESYEEFSTKYTKIIEEKRYSCARIRRKYALKGIKYELDSLGVSFDYRGAWLSKLRGACYIVIAAFTGCRDGEIKSFNIDSYKEKKYAGIKVSVLHGNHTKPNVGGVSRETSWVTIPSVKKAIELLWDAFRFAREGWRSQAADIEHFDERHKFLRDIDSLFVTLPYLTGYQPRAGKQSLAHSLRTFVRSVDYRATREDVNEFDLLNPTREGDLKVGEILEVHPHCFRRTFAVYLVRNKLASLLDIKYQFKHMNIAMTSWYASQANLASHFDMMIDSDLQDEIAGENKNYTADIFYYLYNDAETLAGPEGRRIKNLRAEGDFTVYLSKEEILKQVEEGRLSITEHPGGYCTNPNCDRICDMSVCQYKVVTLKKARSLIPTREKLMAKYNAMLASGIDMPNVISKIYFEIRSIEKVFSEHNIDFDIFNGQDFHI
;
A
#
# COMPACT_ATOMS: atom_id res chain seq x y z
N MET A 1 -30.63 -22.93 -13.72
CA MET A 1 -32.10 -23.07 -13.72
C MET A 1 -32.80 -22.27 -12.61
N PHE A 2 -32.33 -22.33 -11.36
CA PHE A 2 -32.91 -21.64 -10.19
C PHE A 2 -33.01 -20.11 -10.33
N ALA A 3 -31.94 -19.43 -10.76
CA ALA A 3 -31.92 -17.98 -10.92
C ALA A 3 -33.00 -17.47 -11.90
N SER A 4 -33.17 -18.14 -13.05
CA SER A 4 -34.21 -17.76 -14.03
C SER A 4 -35.63 -17.96 -13.51
N HIS A 5 -35.86 -18.97 -12.66
CA HIS A 5 -37.16 -19.23 -12.05
C HIS A 5 -37.48 -18.18 -10.98
N ALA A 6 -36.49 -17.81 -10.16
CA ALA A 6 -36.62 -16.75 -9.17
C ALA A 6 -36.81 -15.35 -9.80
N GLN A 7 -36.24 -15.12 -10.98
CA GLN A 7 -36.44 -13.90 -11.78
C GLN A 7 -37.86 -13.84 -12.36
N ARG A 8 -38.36 -14.95 -12.94
CA ARG A 8 -39.75 -15.05 -13.43
C ARG A 8 -40.80 -14.93 -12.33
N LYS A 9 -40.51 -15.40 -11.11
CA LYS A 9 -41.38 -15.23 -9.94
C LYS A 9 -41.26 -13.85 -9.26
N GLY A 10 -40.46 -12.93 -9.81
CA GLY A 10 -40.30 -11.57 -9.27
C GLY A 10 -39.59 -11.50 -7.92
N VAL A 11 -38.93 -12.59 -7.50
CA VAL A 11 -38.13 -12.68 -6.27
C VAL A 11 -36.78 -12.01 -6.50
N ILE A 12 -36.15 -12.27 -7.65
CA ILE A 12 -34.98 -11.54 -8.12
C ILE A 12 -35.47 -10.43 -9.06
N ARG A 13 -35.59 -9.21 -8.52
CA ARG A 13 -35.98 -8.01 -9.31
C ARG A 13 -34.79 -7.29 -9.92
N ARG A 14 -33.57 -7.64 -9.51
CA ARG A 14 -32.33 -6.96 -9.90
C ARG A 14 -31.41 -7.97 -10.57
N ASN A 15 -31.12 -7.74 -11.84
CA ASN A 15 -30.08 -8.47 -12.55
C ASN A 15 -28.82 -7.61 -12.54
N ILE A 16 -27.74 -8.12 -11.95
CA ILE A 16 -26.45 -7.41 -11.87
C ILE A 16 -25.55 -8.07 -12.90
N ASP A 17 -25.72 -7.67 -14.16
CA ASP A 17 -24.95 -8.24 -15.28
C ASP A 17 -23.58 -7.59 -15.41
N ASN A 18 -23.42 -6.34 -14.95
CA ASN A 18 -22.18 -5.58 -15.03
C ASN A 18 -21.99 -4.74 -13.74
N TYR A 19 -20.86 -4.94 -13.08
CA TYR A 19 -20.51 -4.27 -11.82
C TYR A 19 -20.39 -2.74 -11.98
N GLU A 20 -19.95 -2.25 -13.14
CA GLU A 20 -19.81 -0.81 -13.44
C GLU A 20 -21.20 -0.17 -13.55
N LYS A 21 -22.11 -0.81 -14.27
CA LYS A 21 -23.52 -0.35 -14.38
C LYS A 21 -24.19 -0.31 -13.02
N LEU A 22 -23.94 -1.30 -12.17
CA LEU A 22 -24.44 -1.30 -10.79
C LEU A 22 -23.82 -0.17 -9.98
N SER A 23 -22.51 0.07 -10.10
CA SER A 23 -21.82 1.13 -9.36
C SER A 23 -22.36 2.52 -9.72
N ILE A 24 -22.65 2.76 -11.00
CA ILE A 24 -23.26 3.99 -11.50
C ILE A 24 -24.68 4.13 -10.95
N TYR A 25 -25.48 3.06 -11.03
CA TYR A 25 -26.86 3.04 -10.52
C TYR A 25 -26.96 3.26 -9.01
N LEU A 26 -26.03 2.73 -8.22
CA LEU A 26 -25.98 2.91 -6.76
C LEU A 26 -25.32 4.23 -6.34
N SER A 27 -24.65 4.93 -7.26
CA SER A 27 -24.02 6.20 -6.95
C SER A 27 -25.09 7.28 -6.70
N PRO A 28 -24.91 8.18 -5.71
CA PRO A 28 -25.89 9.23 -5.41
C PRO A 28 -26.22 10.14 -6.60
N ASN A 29 -25.27 10.29 -7.53
CA ASN A 29 -25.34 11.25 -8.64
C ASN A 29 -25.38 10.60 -10.04
N GLY A 30 -25.34 9.26 -10.13
CA GLY A 30 -25.24 8.57 -11.43
C GLY A 30 -23.90 8.74 -12.15
N GLU A 31 -22.83 9.11 -11.44
CA GLU A 31 -21.51 9.39 -12.02
C GLU A 31 -20.50 8.30 -11.66
N ALA A 32 -19.71 7.89 -12.66
CA ALA A 32 -18.54 7.04 -12.44
C ALA A 32 -17.43 7.87 -11.77
N VAL A 33 -17.26 7.69 -10.46
CA VAL A 33 -16.18 8.38 -9.73
C VAL A 33 -14.86 7.66 -10.00
N SER A 34 -13.99 8.30 -10.77
CA SER A 34 -12.62 7.82 -10.99
C SER A 34 -11.88 7.71 -9.66
N GLN A 35 -11.12 6.63 -9.49
CA GLN A 35 -10.30 6.46 -8.30
C GLN A 35 -9.28 7.60 -8.18
N ALA A 36 -8.79 7.87 -6.96
CA ALA A 36 -7.65 8.78 -6.78
C ALA A 36 -6.42 8.26 -7.53
N VAL A 37 -5.58 9.16 -8.05
CA VAL A 37 -4.35 8.79 -8.75
C VAL A 37 -3.32 8.19 -7.77
N CYS A 38 -2.69 7.07 -8.12
CA CYS A 38 -1.44 6.62 -7.51
C CYS A 38 -0.29 7.13 -8.37
N LEU A 39 0.70 7.72 -7.74
CA LEU A 39 1.88 8.23 -8.43
C LEU A 39 2.77 7.05 -8.86
N PRO A 40 3.28 7.04 -10.11
CA PRO A 40 4.37 6.17 -10.53
C PRO A 40 5.60 6.34 -9.64
N GLU A 41 6.42 5.31 -9.53
CA GLU A 41 7.48 5.23 -8.52
C GLU A 41 8.56 6.29 -8.74
N LYS A 42 9.03 6.47 -9.97
CA LYS A 42 10.06 7.47 -10.29
C LYS A 42 9.54 8.90 -10.08
N ILE A 43 8.29 9.17 -10.46
CA ILE A 43 7.63 10.47 -10.23
C ILE A 43 7.51 10.73 -8.73
N ALA A 44 7.04 9.75 -7.95
CA ALA A 44 6.92 9.86 -6.50
C ALA A 44 8.30 10.09 -5.85
N ALA A 45 9.33 9.34 -6.26
CA ALA A 45 10.70 9.48 -5.79
C ALA A 45 11.26 10.88 -6.08
N ALA A 46 11.05 11.42 -7.29
CA ALA A 46 11.47 12.77 -7.65
C ALA A 46 10.79 13.83 -6.77
N TYR A 47 9.47 13.75 -6.60
CA TYR A 47 8.74 14.71 -5.79
C TYR A 47 9.10 14.63 -4.30
N PHE A 48 9.28 13.42 -3.76
CA PHE A 48 9.57 13.23 -2.34
C PHE A 48 11.02 13.60 -2.00
N SER A 49 11.99 13.23 -2.85
CA SER A 49 13.40 13.57 -2.65
C SER A 49 13.63 15.09 -2.70
N GLU A 50 13.07 15.77 -3.71
CA GLU A 50 13.13 17.24 -3.80
C GLU A 50 12.43 17.91 -2.63
N ALA A 51 11.27 17.40 -2.18
CA ALA A 51 10.58 17.97 -1.03
C ALA A 51 11.38 17.81 0.27
N LEU A 52 11.99 16.64 0.48
CA LEU A 52 12.87 16.38 1.62
C LEU A 52 14.11 17.28 1.57
N GLY A 53 14.83 17.31 0.45
CA GLY A 53 16.01 18.14 0.28
C GLY A 53 15.71 19.64 0.47
N PHE A 54 14.57 20.11 -0.03
CA PHE A 54 14.13 21.49 0.15
C PHE A 54 13.87 21.82 1.63
N ILE A 55 13.24 20.92 2.38
CA ILE A 55 12.97 21.11 3.82
C ILE A 55 14.27 21.07 4.63
N GLU A 56 15.16 20.12 4.35
CA GLU A 56 16.42 20.00 5.08
C GLU A 56 17.34 21.19 4.87
N LYS A 57 17.37 21.74 3.65
CA LYS A 57 18.11 22.96 3.32
C LYS A 57 17.57 24.18 4.09
N LEU A 58 16.25 24.32 4.23
CA LEU A 58 15.62 25.53 4.77
C LEU A 58 15.32 25.49 6.27
N HIS A 59 15.21 24.30 6.86
CA HIS A 59 14.86 24.13 8.29
C HIS A 59 15.75 24.93 9.27
N PRO A 60 17.08 25.03 9.08
CA PRO A 60 17.94 25.85 9.94
C PRO A 60 17.59 27.35 9.91
N TYR A 61 17.07 27.83 8.78
CA TYR A 61 16.81 29.25 8.52
C TYR A 61 15.35 29.65 8.75
N ARG A 62 14.52 28.77 9.32
CA ARG A 62 13.06 28.96 9.46
C ARG A 62 12.67 30.26 10.18
N HIS A 63 13.39 30.67 11.22
CA HIS A 63 13.14 31.92 11.95
C HIS A 63 13.56 33.14 11.13
N GLN A 64 14.72 33.08 10.47
CA GLN A 64 15.22 34.16 9.60
C GLN A 64 14.29 34.41 8.40
N ILE A 65 13.70 33.34 7.86
CA ILE A 65 12.68 33.44 6.80
C ILE A 65 11.49 34.24 7.32
N SER A 66 10.98 33.93 8.51
CA SER A 66 9.84 34.66 9.10
C SER A 66 10.16 36.14 9.36
N GLU A 67 11.28 36.42 10.03
CA GLU A 67 11.73 37.80 10.32
C GLU A 67 11.88 38.61 9.02
N SER A 68 12.49 38.03 8.00
CA SER A 68 12.67 38.69 6.70
C SER A 68 11.34 38.94 5.98
N TYR A 69 10.39 38.01 6.07
CA TYR A 69 9.05 38.20 5.52
C TYR A 69 8.27 39.28 6.28
N GLU A 70 8.44 39.39 7.60
CA GLU A 70 7.84 40.44 8.41
C GLU A 70 8.37 41.83 8.02
N GLU A 71 9.70 41.97 7.94
CA GLU A 71 10.34 43.21 7.49
C GLU A 71 9.89 43.61 6.08
N PHE A 72 9.89 42.65 5.16
CA PHE A 72 9.44 42.86 3.78
C PHE A 72 7.98 43.29 3.74
N SER A 73 7.11 42.61 4.47
CA SER A 73 5.67 42.88 4.52
C SER A 73 5.40 44.28 5.07
N THR A 74 6.05 44.64 6.18
CA THR A 74 5.89 45.95 6.82
C THR A 74 6.35 47.09 5.91
N LYS A 75 7.52 46.96 5.28
CA LYS A 75 8.02 47.95 4.31
C LYS A 75 7.10 48.06 3.10
N TYR A 76 6.63 46.93 2.56
CA TYR A 76 5.76 46.92 1.39
C TYR A 76 4.40 47.58 1.70
N THR A 77 3.81 47.32 2.86
CA THR A 77 2.55 47.93 3.31
C THR A 77 2.69 49.45 3.50
N LYS A 78 3.77 49.91 4.15
CA LYS A 78 4.07 51.35 4.27
C LYS A 78 4.15 52.06 2.91
N ILE A 79 4.81 51.45 1.94
CA ILE A 79 4.92 52.00 0.57
C ILE A 79 3.52 52.14 -0.08
N ILE A 80 2.61 51.20 0.16
CA ILE A 80 1.22 51.26 -0.33
C ILE A 80 0.45 52.40 0.35
N GLU A 81 0.53 52.48 1.68
CA GLU A 81 -0.19 53.49 2.48
C GLU A 81 0.27 54.91 2.13
N GLU A 82 1.57 55.11 1.94
CA GLU A 82 2.17 56.37 1.50
C GLU A 82 1.91 56.67 0.01
N LYS A 83 1.20 55.78 -0.72
CA LYS A 83 0.96 55.85 -2.17
C LYS A 83 2.23 56.04 -2.99
N ARG A 84 3.37 55.56 -2.50
CA ARG A 84 4.68 55.65 -3.17
C ARG A 84 4.79 54.56 -4.24
N TYR A 85 5.11 54.97 -5.47
CA TYR A 85 5.28 54.13 -6.66
C TYR A 85 4.02 53.34 -7.09
N SER A 86 3.53 53.59 -8.30
CA SER A 86 2.37 52.87 -8.85
C SER A 86 2.67 51.39 -9.15
N CYS A 87 3.87 51.11 -9.67
CA CYS A 87 4.26 49.78 -10.14
C CYS A 87 4.65 48.81 -9.00
N ALA A 88 4.02 47.64 -8.95
CA ALA A 88 4.31 46.60 -7.95
C ALA A 88 5.76 46.09 -7.99
N ARG A 89 6.39 46.05 -9.19
CA ARG A 89 7.79 45.65 -9.34
C ARG A 89 8.74 46.61 -8.63
N ILE A 90 8.45 47.91 -8.71
CA ILE A 90 9.25 48.96 -8.06
C ILE A 90 9.06 48.86 -6.55
N ARG A 91 7.81 48.76 -6.07
CA ARG A 91 7.50 48.57 -4.64
C ARG A 91 8.26 47.38 -4.04
N ARG A 92 8.27 46.24 -4.73
CA ARG A 92 9.03 45.05 -4.32
C ARG A 92 10.52 45.34 -4.21
N LYS A 93 11.13 45.98 -5.22
CA LYS A 93 12.57 46.30 -5.23
C LYS A 93 12.96 47.16 -4.03
N TYR A 94 12.14 48.14 -3.66
CA TYR A 94 12.41 48.99 -2.49
C TYR A 94 12.12 48.29 -1.16
N ALA A 95 11.08 47.48 -1.08
CA ALA A 95 10.79 46.68 0.12
C ALA A 95 11.87 45.63 0.43
N LEU A 96 12.54 45.11 -0.61
CA LEU A 96 13.68 44.21 -0.49
C LEU A 96 14.97 44.90 0.00
N LYS A 97 15.07 46.25 -0.09
CA LYS A 97 16.29 46.94 0.34
C LYS A 97 16.44 46.88 1.86
N GLY A 98 17.63 46.45 2.30
CA GLY A 98 17.99 46.39 3.72
C GLY A 98 17.16 45.38 4.51
N ILE A 99 16.81 44.25 3.89
CA ILE A 99 16.41 43.05 4.65
C ILE A 99 17.67 42.55 5.37
N LYS A 100 17.54 42.22 6.66
CA LYS A 100 18.67 41.89 7.53
C LYS A 100 19.45 40.65 7.09
N TYR A 101 18.77 39.64 6.55
CA TYR A 101 19.36 38.36 6.17
C TYR A 101 19.38 38.19 4.66
N GLU A 102 20.53 37.76 4.13
CA GLU A 102 20.71 37.47 2.72
C GLU A 102 20.32 36.01 2.43
N LEU A 103 19.08 35.81 2.00
CA LEU A 103 18.49 34.47 1.76
C LEU A 103 18.42 34.12 0.26
N ASP A 104 18.98 34.96 -0.61
CA ASP A 104 19.00 34.76 -2.06
C ASP A 104 19.80 33.52 -2.45
N SER A 105 20.91 33.24 -1.74
CA SER A 105 21.75 32.04 -1.92
C SER A 105 21.01 30.73 -1.62
N LEU A 106 19.95 30.79 -0.80
CA LEU A 106 19.08 29.65 -0.49
C LEU A 106 17.96 29.48 -1.52
N GLY A 107 17.80 30.41 -2.47
CA GLY A 107 16.71 30.43 -3.44
C GLY A 107 15.39 30.94 -2.85
N VAL A 108 15.45 31.74 -1.78
CA VAL A 108 14.27 32.37 -1.18
C VAL A 108 13.90 33.59 -2.01
N SER A 109 12.69 33.62 -2.56
CA SER A 109 12.18 34.78 -3.28
C SER A 109 11.02 35.40 -2.52
N PHE A 110 11.24 36.56 -1.90
CA PHE A 110 10.16 37.29 -1.25
C PHE A 110 9.21 37.88 -2.29
N ASP A 111 7.94 37.56 -2.13
CA ASP A 111 6.90 38.07 -3.02
C ASP A 111 5.60 38.34 -2.26
N TYR A 112 4.95 39.45 -2.62
CA TYR A 112 3.73 39.89 -1.94
C TYR A 112 2.52 38.97 -2.17
N ARG A 113 2.58 38.14 -3.23
CA ARG A 113 1.55 37.14 -3.56
C ARG A 113 1.77 35.84 -2.78
N GLY A 114 2.96 35.61 -2.22
CA GLY A 114 3.40 34.40 -1.53
C GLY A 114 3.57 33.17 -2.42
N ALA A 115 3.94 33.34 -3.69
CA ALA A 115 4.29 32.24 -4.60
C ALA A 115 5.42 31.37 -4.03
N TRP A 116 6.43 31.97 -3.39
CA TRP A 116 7.49 31.18 -2.75
C TRP A 116 7.01 30.47 -1.48
N LEU A 117 6.23 31.15 -0.64
CA LEU A 117 5.63 30.52 0.56
C LEU A 117 4.68 29.37 0.23
N SER A 118 4.02 29.42 -0.92
CA SER A 118 3.17 28.31 -1.38
C SER A 118 3.97 27.16 -1.98
N LYS A 119 5.12 27.41 -2.63
CA LYS A 119 6.10 26.36 -2.91
C LYS A 119 6.55 25.67 -1.61
N LEU A 120 6.92 26.45 -0.59
CA LEU A 120 7.33 25.92 0.72
C LEU A 120 6.22 25.11 1.40
N ARG A 121 4.99 25.62 1.38
CA ARG A 121 3.81 24.90 1.89
C ARG A 121 3.56 23.60 1.14
N GLY A 122 3.70 23.61 -0.18
CA GLY A 122 3.57 22.42 -1.04
C GLY A 122 4.58 21.35 -0.67
N ALA A 123 5.86 21.72 -0.49
CA ALA A 123 6.93 20.82 -0.06
C ALA A 123 6.62 20.17 1.30
N CYS A 124 6.31 20.99 2.31
CA CYS A 124 5.97 20.49 3.65
C CYS A 124 4.73 19.58 3.63
N TYR A 125 3.72 19.92 2.83
CA TYR A 125 2.54 19.07 2.69
C TYR A 125 2.88 17.71 2.07
N ILE A 126 3.69 17.68 1.01
CA ILE A 126 4.10 16.43 0.36
C ILE A 126 4.78 15.51 1.36
N VAL A 127 5.74 16.02 2.14
CA VAL A 127 6.43 15.21 3.15
C VAL A 127 5.46 14.70 4.23
N ILE A 128 4.58 15.56 4.76
CA ILE A 128 3.59 15.12 5.75
C ILE A 128 2.64 14.07 5.16
N ALA A 129 2.08 14.32 3.97
CA ALA A 129 1.08 13.44 3.36
C ALA A 129 1.69 12.11 2.88
N ALA A 130 2.87 12.14 2.27
CA ALA A 130 3.56 10.96 1.75
C ALA A 130 3.99 10.00 2.85
N PHE A 131 4.45 10.49 4.00
CA PHE A 131 4.96 9.65 5.09
C PHE A 131 3.95 9.37 6.21
N THR A 132 2.69 9.73 6.02
CA THR A 132 1.60 9.42 6.97
C THR A 132 0.41 8.75 6.31
N GLY A 133 0.17 9.08 5.03
CA GLY A 133 -1.03 8.70 4.29
C GLY A 133 -2.32 9.29 4.87
N CYS A 134 -2.24 10.35 5.68
CA CYS A 134 -3.40 11.02 6.27
C CYS A 134 -4.34 11.61 5.21
N ARG A 135 -5.63 11.73 5.54
CA ARG A 135 -6.60 12.49 4.72
C ARG A 135 -6.30 13.98 4.80
N ASP A 136 -6.72 14.73 3.78
CA ASP A 136 -6.56 16.18 3.77
C ASP A 136 -7.12 16.88 5.03
N GLY A 137 -8.30 16.46 5.48
CA GLY A 137 -8.91 16.98 6.71
C GLY A 137 -8.15 16.60 7.99
N GLU A 138 -7.48 15.43 8.01
CA GLU A 138 -6.64 15.00 9.14
C GLU A 138 -5.36 15.85 9.19
N ILE A 139 -4.72 16.07 8.04
CA ILE A 139 -3.49 16.88 7.93
C ILE A 139 -3.74 18.33 8.37
N LYS A 140 -4.88 18.92 7.98
CA LYS A 140 -5.27 20.27 8.40
C LYS A 140 -5.57 20.41 9.90
N SER A 141 -5.75 19.29 10.61
CA SER A 141 -5.97 19.31 12.06
C SER A 141 -4.67 19.35 12.88
N PHE A 142 -3.52 19.14 12.24
CA PHE A 142 -2.23 19.16 12.93
C PHE A 142 -1.85 20.58 13.37
N ASN A 143 -1.01 20.65 14.40
CA ASN A 143 -0.41 21.87 14.93
C ASN A 143 1.08 21.60 15.26
N ILE A 144 1.76 22.56 15.89
CA ILE A 144 3.18 22.43 16.26
C ILE A 144 3.45 21.26 17.24
N ASP A 145 2.48 20.96 18.12
CA ASP A 145 2.59 19.93 19.16
C ASP A 145 2.13 18.54 18.70
N SER A 146 1.72 18.41 17.43
CA SER A 146 1.23 17.15 16.87
C SER A 146 2.31 16.07 16.83
N TYR A 147 3.58 16.43 16.69
CA TYR A 147 4.68 15.46 16.58
C TYR A 147 5.19 15.02 17.96
N LYS A 148 5.26 13.70 18.18
CA LYS A 148 5.81 13.10 19.40
C LYS A 148 6.67 11.88 19.05
N GLU A 149 7.73 11.66 19.81
CA GLU A 149 8.52 10.42 19.74
C GLU A 149 8.08 9.48 20.86
N LYS A 150 7.83 8.22 20.52
CA LYS A 150 7.50 7.15 21.47
C LYS A 150 8.56 6.06 21.39
N LYS A 151 8.96 5.52 22.55
CA LYS A 151 9.84 4.35 22.60
C LYS A 151 9.00 3.08 22.68
N TYR A 152 9.21 2.17 21.74
CA TYR A 152 8.61 0.83 21.74
C TYR A 152 9.74 -0.20 21.60
N ALA A 153 9.87 -1.11 22.56
CA ALA A 153 10.91 -2.16 22.55
C ALA A 153 12.34 -1.62 22.29
N GLY A 154 12.69 -0.46 22.86
CA GLY A 154 13.99 0.19 22.65
C GLY A 154 14.12 1.00 21.36
N ILE A 155 13.17 0.89 20.43
CA ILE A 155 13.15 1.63 19.16
C ILE A 155 12.38 2.95 19.33
N LYS A 156 12.97 4.06 18.87
CA LYS A 156 12.28 5.35 18.80
C LYS A 156 11.41 5.41 17.57
N VAL A 157 10.10 5.54 17.77
CA VAL A 157 9.09 5.65 16.71
C VAL A 157 8.52 7.06 16.70
N SER A 158 8.47 7.66 15.52
CA SER A 158 7.90 9.01 15.32
C SER A 158 6.40 8.90 15.09
N VAL A 159 5.60 9.68 15.83
CA VAL A 159 4.14 9.59 15.82
C VAL A 159 3.53 10.98 15.74
N LEU A 160 2.61 11.17 14.79
CA LEU A 160 1.76 12.36 14.73
C LEU A 160 0.44 12.13 15.46
N HIS A 161 -0.06 13.17 16.12
CA HIS A 161 -1.36 13.22 16.77
C HIS A 161 -2.21 14.33 16.15
N GLY A 162 -3.48 14.05 15.95
CA GLY A 162 -4.43 15.00 15.37
C GLY A 162 -5.86 14.51 15.50
N ASN A 163 -6.78 15.26 14.91
CA ASN A 163 -8.20 15.06 15.08
C ASN A 163 -8.82 14.29 13.90
N HIS A 164 -9.70 13.36 14.23
CA HIS A 164 -10.47 12.60 13.25
C HIS A 164 -11.96 12.71 13.54
N THR A 165 -12.72 13.21 12.56
CA THR A 165 -14.15 13.54 12.72
C THR A 165 -15.10 12.58 12.00
N LYS A 166 -14.63 11.86 10.97
CA LYS A 166 -15.50 11.15 10.01
C LYS A 166 -16.12 9.80 10.44
N PRO A 167 -15.48 8.94 11.26
CA PRO A 167 -16.03 7.62 11.57
C PRO A 167 -16.85 7.60 12.87
N ASN A 168 -16.97 8.72 13.56
CA ASN A 168 -17.61 8.77 14.87
C ASN A 168 -19.09 9.11 14.71
N VAL A 169 -19.95 8.29 15.32
CA VAL A 169 -21.39 8.55 15.44
C VAL A 169 -21.57 9.94 16.07
N GLY A 170 -22.27 10.84 15.37
CA GLY A 170 -22.52 12.22 15.83
C GLY A 170 -21.43 13.25 15.51
N GLY A 171 -20.39 12.92 14.71
CA GLY A 171 -19.40 13.90 14.25
C GLY A 171 -18.39 14.38 15.30
N VAL A 172 -18.33 13.70 16.46
CA VAL A 172 -17.42 14.03 17.55
C VAL A 172 -15.96 13.80 17.11
N SER A 173 -15.13 14.82 17.22
CA SER A 173 -13.69 14.71 16.96
C SER A 173 -13.02 13.82 18.00
N ARG A 174 -12.25 12.80 17.57
CA ARG A 174 -11.40 12.00 18.45
C ARG A 174 -9.94 12.20 18.10
N GLU A 175 -9.10 12.27 19.12
CA GLU A 175 -7.65 12.28 18.94
C GLU A 175 -7.20 10.92 18.40
N THR A 176 -6.40 10.95 17.35
CA THR A 176 -5.88 9.77 16.67
C THR A 176 -4.40 9.96 16.37
N SER A 177 -3.71 8.85 16.13
CA SER A 177 -2.28 8.86 15.86
C SER A 177 -1.89 8.07 14.62
N TRP A 178 -0.81 8.54 13.99
CA TRP A 178 -0.20 8.01 12.76
C TRP A 178 1.30 7.84 12.95
N VAL A 179 1.83 6.69 12.55
CA VAL A 179 3.28 6.46 12.53
C VAL A 179 3.88 7.18 11.33
N THR A 180 5.07 7.78 11.51
CA THR A 180 5.76 8.55 10.46
C THR A 180 7.28 8.54 10.63
N ILE A 181 7.99 9.37 9.85
CA ILE A 181 9.45 9.54 9.87
C ILE A 181 9.87 10.83 10.60
N PRO A 182 11.11 10.93 11.11
CA PRO A 182 11.61 12.13 11.79
C PRO A 182 11.62 13.41 10.93
N SER A 183 11.79 13.29 9.61
CA SER A 183 11.79 14.45 8.70
C SER A 183 10.46 15.21 8.70
N VAL A 184 9.37 14.57 9.10
CA VAL A 184 8.07 15.22 9.27
C VAL A 184 8.10 16.25 10.41
N LYS A 185 8.90 16.03 11.46
CA LYS A 185 9.11 17.04 12.51
C LYS A 185 9.68 18.33 11.92
N LYS A 186 10.73 18.20 11.08
CA LYS A 186 11.35 19.33 10.40
C LYS A 186 10.34 20.05 9.49
N ALA A 187 9.49 19.30 8.78
CA ALA A 187 8.45 19.86 7.92
C ALA A 187 7.43 20.70 8.71
N ILE A 188 6.99 20.19 9.87
CA ILE A 188 6.04 20.87 10.77
C ILE A 188 6.67 22.14 11.34
N GLU A 189 7.87 22.05 11.91
CA GLU A 189 8.58 23.19 12.49
C GLU A 189 8.87 24.27 11.45
N LEU A 190 9.37 23.89 10.26
CA LEU A 190 9.64 24.83 9.17
C LEU A 190 8.36 25.53 8.72
N LEU A 191 7.27 24.79 8.51
CA LEU A 191 6.00 25.36 8.08
C LEU A 191 5.37 26.24 9.15
N TRP A 192 5.48 25.87 10.43
CA TRP A 192 4.97 26.66 11.53
C TRP A 192 5.73 27.98 11.67
N ASP A 193 7.06 27.89 11.81
CA ASP A 193 7.93 29.03 12.09
C ASP A 193 8.03 29.98 10.89
N ALA A 194 8.12 29.48 9.65
CA ALA A 194 8.18 30.34 8.46
C ALA A 194 6.91 31.18 8.25
N PHE A 195 5.77 30.76 8.80
CA PHE A 195 4.51 31.48 8.75
C PHE A 195 4.20 32.26 10.04
N ARG A 196 5.14 32.33 11.00
CA ARG A 196 4.94 33.03 12.28
C ARG A 196 4.54 34.49 12.07
N PHE A 197 5.23 35.23 11.19
CA PHE A 197 4.90 36.62 10.86
C PHE A 197 3.44 36.81 10.45
N ALA A 198 2.90 35.86 9.68
CA ALA A 198 1.52 35.91 9.22
C ALA A 198 0.54 35.57 10.34
N ARG A 199 0.86 34.56 11.17
CA ARG A 199 0.06 34.16 12.34
C ARG A 199 -0.07 35.30 13.34
N GLU A 200 1.02 36.01 13.63
CA GLU A 200 1.00 37.16 14.54
C GLU A 200 0.13 38.29 14.01
N GLY A 201 0.27 38.62 12.72
CA GLY A 201 -0.60 39.60 12.05
C GLY A 201 -2.09 39.21 12.12
N TRP A 202 -2.43 37.93 11.96
CA TRP A 202 -3.81 37.45 12.10
C TRP A 202 -4.29 37.42 13.55
N ARG A 203 -3.43 37.10 14.53
CA ARG A 203 -3.79 37.17 15.96
C ARG A 203 -4.17 38.59 16.38
N SER A 204 -3.48 39.61 15.86
CA SER A 204 -3.87 41.00 16.08
C SER A 204 -5.28 41.28 15.53
N GLN A 205 -5.60 40.80 14.32
CA GLN A 205 -6.94 40.97 13.72
C GLN A 205 -8.04 40.20 14.46
N ALA A 206 -7.68 39.10 15.13
CA ALA A 206 -8.64 38.33 15.93
C ALA A 206 -9.19 39.16 17.11
N ALA A 207 -8.44 40.16 17.59
CA ALA A 207 -8.90 41.06 18.65
C ALA A 207 -10.08 41.94 18.20
N ASP A 208 -10.15 42.25 16.90
CA ASP A 208 -11.19 43.10 16.31
C ASP A 208 -12.51 42.33 16.05
N ILE A 209 -12.54 41.01 16.22
CA ILE A 209 -13.72 40.18 15.98
C ILE A 209 -14.63 40.20 17.21
N GLU A 210 -15.76 40.90 17.11
CA GLU A 210 -16.72 41.04 18.21
C GLU A 210 -17.35 39.68 18.60
N HIS A 211 -17.80 38.88 17.63
CA HIS A 211 -18.51 37.62 17.92
C HIS A 211 -17.59 36.55 18.52
N PHE A 212 -17.95 36.04 19.69
CA PHE A 212 -17.13 35.09 20.46
C PHE A 212 -16.82 33.79 19.69
N ASP A 213 -17.82 33.16 19.07
CA ASP A 213 -17.60 31.89 18.34
C ASP A 213 -16.78 32.06 17.07
N GLU A 214 -16.94 33.19 16.37
CA GLU A 214 -16.15 33.51 15.18
C GLU A 214 -14.71 33.76 15.57
N ARG A 215 -14.48 34.49 16.67
CA ARG A 215 -13.14 34.71 17.24
C ARG A 215 -12.48 33.39 17.64
N HIS A 216 -13.20 32.51 18.34
CA HIS A 216 -12.70 31.19 18.72
C HIS A 216 -12.38 30.33 17.50
N LYS A 217 -13.24 30.31 16.48
CA LYS A 217 -12.98 29.60 15.23
C LYS A 217 -11.75 30.16 14.52
N PHE A 218 -11.63 31.48 14.43
CA PHE A 218 -10.51 32.16 13.79
C PHE A 218 -9.18 31.87 14.51
N LEU A 219 -9.16 31.90 15.84
CA LEU A 219 -7.98 31.52 16.64
C LEU A 219 -7.59 30.05 16.42
N ARG A 220 -8.57 29.13 16.37
CA ARG A 220 -8.30 27.72 16.03
C ARG A 220 -7.71 27.56 14.62
N ASP A 221 -8.22 28.31 13.65
CA ASP A 221 -7.71 28.27 12.27
C ASP A 221 -6.29 28.86 12.18
N ILE A 222 -5.96 29.86 13.02
CA ILE A 222 -4.60 30.40 13.16
C ILE A 222 -3.65 29.39 13.81
N ASP A 223 -4.13 28.55 14.73
CA ASP A 223 -3.30 27.54 15.38
C ASP A 223 -3.22 26.21 14.59
N SER A 224 -3.89 26.12 13.45
CA SER A 224 -3.72 25.02 12.49
C SER A 224 -2.38 25.14 11.76
N LEU A 225 -1.71 24.01 11.53
CA LEU A 225 -0.46 23.94 10.77
C LEU A 225 -0.62 24.53 9.36
N PHE A 226 -1.72 24.19 8.68
CA PHE A 226 -2.03 24.69 7.34
C PHE A 226 -3.07 25.79 7.43
N VAL A 227 -2.60 27.03 7.60
CA VAL A 227 -3.51 28.18 7.73
C VAL A 227 -4.28 28.40 6.43
N THR A 228 -5.59 28.15 6.49
CA THR A 228 -6.56 28.40 5.42
C THR A 228 -7.62 29.36 5.92
N LEU A 229 -7.27 30.63 6.11
CA LEU A 229 -8.24 31.64 6.54
C LEU A 229 -9.22 31.97 5.40
N PRO A 230 -10.52 32.15 5.72
CA PRO A 230 -11.51 32.58 4.74
C PRO A 230 -11.14 33.95 4.15
N TYR A 231 -11.57 34.17 2.91
CA TYR A 231 -11.27 35.34 2.07
C TYR A 231 -11.99 36.62 2.55
N LEU A 232 -11.89 36.93 3.84
CA LEU A 232 -12.43 38.15 4.42
C LEU A 232 -11.32 39.21 4.46
N THR A 233 -11.72 40.39 4.02
CA THR A 233 -10.97 41.64 3.86
C THR A 233 -9.93 41.88 4.96
N GLY A 234 -8.70 42.28 4.62
CA GLY A 234 -7.84 42.96 5.60
C GLY A 234 -6.34 42.73 5.48
N TYR A 235 -5.82 41.53 5.77
CA TYR A 235 -4.36 41.38 5.89
C TYR A 235 -3.65 41.23 4.53
N GLN A 236 -2.67 42.09 4.35
CA GLN A 236 -1.81 42.28 3.19
C GLN A 236 -0.37 42.14 3.75
N PRO A 237 0.41 41.12 3.37
CA PRO A 237 0.41 40.40 2.09
C PRO A 237 -0.61 39.26 1.95
N ARG A 238 -0.88 38.86 0.69
CA ARG A 238 -1.63 37.61 0.36
C ARG A 238 -0.82 36.34 0.63
N ALA A 239 0.40 36.49 1.13
CA ALA A 239 1.34 35.42 1.35
C ALA A 239 0.80 34.48 2.44
N GLY A 240 0.48 33.25 2.05
CA GLY A 240 -0.11 32.24 2.93
C GLY A 240 -1.62 32.04 2.86
N LYS A 241 -2.34 32.75 1.99
CA LYS A 241 -3.79 32.54 1.79
C LYS A 241 -4.14 31.57 0.66
N GLN A 242 -3.12 30.95 0.06
CA GLN A 242 -3.29 30.16 -1.14
C GLN A 242 -3.87 28.78 -0.83
N SER A 243 -4.71 28.27 -1.74
CA SER A 243 -5.26 26.94 -1.60
C SER A 243 -4.14 25.90 -1.60
N LEU A 244 -4.38 24.81 -0.89
CA LEU A 244 -3.41 23.73 -0.81
C LEU A 244 -3.15 23.10 -2.18
N ALA A 245 -4.19 22.94 -3.00
CA ALA A 245 -4.07 22.46 -4.37
C ALA A 245 -3.14 23.36 -5.21
N HIS A 246 -3.25 24.68 -5.07
CA HIS A 246 -2.35 25.61 -5.74
C HIS A 246 -0.90 25.46 -5.23
N SER A 247 -0.73 25.31 -3.91
CA SER A 247 0.60 25.12 -3.30
C SER A 247 1.29 23.85 -3.79
N LEU A 248 0.55 22.74 -3.89
CA LEU A 248 1.03 21.48 -4.46
C LEU A 248 1.43 21.63 -5.93
N ARG A 249 0.58 22.26 -6.75
CA ARG A 249 0.86 22.53 -8.16
C ARG A 249 2.11 23.39 -8.33
N THR A 250 2.27 24.44 -7.53
CA THR A 250 3.44 25.32 -7.56
C THR A 250 4.72 24.57 -7.22
N PHE A 251 4.68 23.68 -6.22
CA PHE A 251 5.84 22.85 -5.87
C PHE A 251 6.18 21.86 -6.98
N VAL A 252 5.21 21.07 -7.44
CA VAL A 252 5.41 20.04 -8.48
C VAL A 252 5.97 20.65 -9.77
N ARG A 253 5.41 21.78 -10.23
CA ARG A 253 5.93 22.49 -11.40
C ARG A 253 7.35 23.02 -11.21
N SER A 254 7.76 23.26 -9.97
CA SER A 254 9.11 23.71 -9.68
C SER A 254 10.14 22.58 -9.65
N VAL A 255 9.71 21.33 -9.56
CA VAL A 255 10.55 20.14 -9.74
C VAL A 255 10.78 19.86 -11.24
N ASP A 256 9.81 20.22 -12.10
CA ASP A 256 9.86 20.06 -13.56
C ASP A 256 10.20 18.62 -14.03
N TYR A 257 9.79 17.61 -13.26
CA TYR A 257 9.93 16.22 -13.67
C TYR A 257 8.91 15.91 -14.78
N ARG A 258 9.43 15.53 -15.95
CA ARG A 258 8.63 15.20 -17.14
C ARG A 258 8.48 13.69 -17.26
N ALA A 259 7.25 13.22 -17.42
CA ALA A 259 6.96 11.79 -17.48
C ALA A 259 7.68 11.12 -18.66
N THR A 260 8.39 10.03 -18.36
CA THR A 260 9.01 9.13 -19.35
C THR A 260 8.00 8.12 -19.88
N ARG A 261 8.37 7.32 -20.88
CA ARG A 261 7.49 6.26 -21.41
C ARG A 261 7.21 5.19 -20.36
N GLU A 262 8.21 4.86 -19.55
CA GLU A 262 8.09 3.91 -18.45
C GLU A 262 7.13 4.44 -17.37
N ASP A 263 7.21 5.73 -17.06
CA ASP A 263 6.32 6.38 -16.08
C ASP A 263 4.85 6.36 -16.53
N VAL A 264 4.60 6.54 -17.83
CA VAL A 264 3.24 6.48 -18.41
C VAL A 264 2.70 5.05 -18.36
N ASN A 265 3.51 4.05 -18.75
CA ASN A 265 3.10 2.65 -18.67
C ASN A 265 2.78 2.23 -17.22
N GLU A 266 3.60 2.65 -16.25
CA GLU A 266 3.34 2.39 -14.84
C GLU A 266 2.10 3.16 -14.36
N PHE A 267 1.91 4.41 -14.80
CA PHE A 267 0.73 5.19 -14.47
C PHE A 267 -0.55 4.50 -14.92
N ASP A 268 -0.61 4.02 -16.15
CA ASP A 268 -1.78 3.34 -16.70
C ASP A 268 -2.06 2.02 -15.97
N LEU A 269 -1.00 1.25 -15.64
CA LEU A 269 -1.10 0.04 -14.83
C LEU A 269 -1.67 0.31 -13.43
N LEU A 270 -1.19 1.36 -12.77
CA LEU A 270 -1.62 1.73 -11.43
C LEU A 270 -3.00 2.41 -11.41
N ASN A 271 -3.41 3.04 -12.51
CA ASN A 271 -4.61 3.89 -12.60
C ASN A 271 -5.52 3.47 -13.76
N PRO A 272 -6.07 2.25 -13.79
CA PRO A 272 -6.83 1.74 -14.95
C PRO A 272 -8.05 2.60 -15.31
N THR A 273 -8.69 3.24 -14.32
CA THR A 273 -9.84 4.14 -14.56
C THR A 273 -9.46 5.47 -15.23
N ARG A 274 -8.17 5.75 -15.39
CA ARG A 274 -7.58 7.02 -15.86
C ARG A 274 -6.51 6.77 -16.92
N GLU A 275 -6.58 5.63 -17.59
CA GLU A 275 -5.63 5.25 -18.63
C GLU A 275 -5.56 6.35 -19.71
N GLY A 276 -4.35 6.79 -20.05
CA GLY A 276 -4.11 7.85 -21.04
C GLY A 276 -4.25 9.30 -20.53
N ASP A 277 -4.57 9.51 -19.24
CA ASP A 277 -4.60 10.85 -18.62
C ASP A 277 -3.20 11.50 -18.58
N LEU A 278 -2.13 10.70 -18.47
CA LEU A 278 -0.75 11.17 -18.42
C LEU A 278 -0.04 10.90 -19.75
N LYS A 279 0.53 11.94 -20.37
CA LYS A 279 1.32 11.79 -21.61
C LYS A 279 2.81 11.98 -21.35
N VAL A 280 3.62 11.38 -22.23
CA VAL A 280 5.08 11.54 -22.21
C VAL A 280 5.44 13.03 -22.34
N GLY A 281 6.31 13.52 -21.47
CA GLY A 281 6.74 14.92 -21.43
C GLY A 281 5.87 15.85 -20.56
N GLU A 282 4.73 15.38 -20.06
CA GLU A 282 3.85 16.14 -19.17
C GLU A 282 4.28 16.01 -17.69
N ILE A 283 3.89 16.99 -16.88
CA ILE A 283 4.12 17.00 -15.44
C ILE A 283 2.84 16.52 -14.75
N LEU A 284 2.93 15.43 -14.00
CA LEU A 284 1.78 14.89 -13.28
C LEU A 284 1.41 15.80 -12.09
N GLU A 285 0.30 16.53 -12.22
CA GLU A 285 -0.24 17.32 -11.11
C GLU A 285 -0.80 16.42 -10.00
N VAL A 286 -0.53 16.78 -8.75
CA VAL A 286 -0.89 15.97 -7.58
C VAL A 286 -1.98 16.61 -6.75
N HIS A 287 -2.86 15.77 -6.20
CA HIS A 287 -3.88 16.15 -5.23
C HIS A 287 -3.63 15.46 -3.87
N PRO A 288 -4.16 16.00 -2.76
CA PRO A 288 -4.06 15.39 -1.44
C PRO A 288 -4.31 13.88 -1.38
N HIS A 289 -5.36 13.41 -2.07
CA HIS A 289 -5.73 12.00 -2.07
C HIS A 289 -4.73 11.10 -2.83
N CYS A 290 -3.87 11.67 -3.68
CA CYS A 290 -2.84 10.93 -4.39
C CYS A 290 -1.81 10.33 -3.44
N PHE A 291 -1.37 11.10 -2.44
CA PHE A 291 -0.39 10.63 -1.45
C PHE A 291 -0.92 9.47 -0.62
N ARG A 292 -2.20 9.53 -0.22
CA ARG A 292 -2.83 8.44 0.53
C ARG A 292 -2.92 7.14 -0.26
N ARG A 293 -3.28 7.21 -1.55
CA ARG A 293 -3.30 6.01 -2.41
C ARG A 293 -1.89 5.49 -2.67
N THR A 294 -0.97 6.39 -3.03
CA THR A 294 0.44 6.05 -3.28
C THR A 294 1.07 5.38 -2.06
N PHE A 295 0.80 5.88 -0.85
CA PHE A 295 1.26 5.26 0.40
C PHE A 295 0.77 3.80 0.54
N ALA A 296 -0.52 3.55 0.29
CA ALA A 296 -1.08 2.20 0.41
C ALA A 296 -0.53 1.25 -0.66
N VAL A 297 -0.50 1.69 -1.92
CA VAL A 297 0.02 0.89 -3.03
C VAL A 297 1.49 0.55 -2.82
N TYR A 298 2.31 1.54 -2.46
CA TYR A 298 3.74 1.35 -2.25
C TYR A 298 4.05 0.34 -1.15
N LEU A 299 3.35 0.44 0.00
CA LEU A 299 3.57 -0.48 1.12
C LEU A 299 3.16 -1.92 0.80
N VAL A 300 2.06 -2.11 0.04
CA VAL A 300 1.60 -3.46 -0.34
C VAL A 300 2.47 -4.03 -1.46
N ARG A 301 2.77 -3.24 -2.50
CA ARG A 301 3.63 -3.63 -3.63
C ARG A 301 4.99 -4.14 -3.16
N ASN A 302 5.59 -3.46 -2.18
CA ASN A 302 6.90 -3.79 -1.62
C ASN A 302 6.85 -4.72 -0.40
N LYS A 303 5.67 -5.27 -0.04
CA LYS A 303 5.49 -6.15 1.13
C LYS A 303 6.00 -5.56 2.46
N LEU A 304 5.96 -4.24 2.60
CA LEU A 304 6.41 -3.53 3.81
C LEU A 304 5.35 -3.46 4.90
N ALA A 305 4.07 -3.63 4.55
CA ALA A 305 2.96 -3.64 5.51
C ALA A 305 1.81 -4.51 5.01
N SER A 306 1.06 -5.10 5.95
CA SER A 306 -0.18 -5.81 5.62
C SER A 306 -1.35 -4.84 5.42
N LEU A 307 -2.43 -5.30 4.79
CA LEU A 307 -3.67 -4.53 4.67
C LEU A 307 -4.28 -4.20 6.05
N LEU A 308 -4.01 -5.00 7.08
CA LEU A 308 -4.44 -4.72 8.45
C LEU A 308 -3.67 -3.54 9.03
N ASP A 309 -2.36 -3.48 8.84
CA ASP A 309 -1.53 -2.37 9.30
C ASP A 309 -1.97 -1.05 8.65
N ILE A 310 -2.22 -1.08 7.34
CA ILE A 310 -2.71 0.10 6.61
C ILE A 310 -4.12 0.47 7.08
N LYS A 311 -5.01 -0.50 7.36
CA LYS A 311 -6.33 -0.23 7.95
C LYS A 311 -6.20 0.51 9.30
N TYR A 312 -5.25 0.11 10.14
CA TYR A 312 -4.97 0.78 11.42
C TYR A 312 -4.33 2.16 11.24
N GLN A 313 -3.42 2.34 10.29
CA GLN A 313 -2.85 3.64 9.96
C GLN A 313 -3.94 4.61 9.44
N PHE A 314 -4.84 4.12 8.59
CA PHE A 314 -5.87 4.91 7.93
C PHE A 314 -7.16 5.12 8.72
N LYS A 315 -7.30 4.42 9.86
CA LYS A 315 -8.51 4.36 10.67
C LYS A 315 -9.73 3.96 9.82
N HIS A 316 -9.55 2.96 8.96
CA HIS A 316 -10.64 2.44 8.13
C HIS A 316 -11.52 1.48 8.94
N MET A 317 -12.83 1.61 8.76
CA MET A 317 -13.82 0.73 9.42
C MET A 317 -13.70 -0.71 8.90
N ASN A 318 -13.58 -0.87 7.58
CA ASN A 318 -13.55 -2.17 6.92
C ASN A 318 -12.24 -2.34 6.11
N ILE A 319 -11.69 -3.55 6.11
CA ILE A 319 -10.54 -3.93 5.28
C ILE A 319 -10.82 -3.79 3.79
N ALA A 320 -12.07 -3.96 3.34
CA ALA A 320 -12.47 -3.74 1.95
C ALA A 320 -12.17 -2.29 1.49
N MET A 321 -12.34 -1.31 2.38
CA MET A 321 -11.97 0.08 2.07
C MET A 321 -10.46 0.21 1.87
N THR A 322 -9.65 -0.44 2.70
CA THR A 322 -8.19 -0.43 2.56
C THR A 322 -7.74 -1.16 1.30
N SER A 323 -8.35 -2.29 1.00
CA SER A 323 -8.12 -3.05 -0.24
C SER A 323 -8.37 -2.19 -1.48
N TRP A 324 -9.43 -1.36 -1.46
CA TRP A 324 -9.66 -0.38 -2.52
C TRP A 324 -8.49 0.61 -2.68
N TYR A 325 -7.88 1.12 -1.60
CA TYR A 325 -6.72 2.02 -1.73
C TYR A 325 -5.44 1.31 -2.19
N ALA A 326 -5.28 0.02 -1.89
CA ALA A 326 -4.13 -0.80 -2.30
C ALA A 326 -4.37 -1.56 -3.62
N SER A 327 -5.45 -1.22 -4.33
CA SER A 327 -5.77 -1.82 -5.63
C SER A 327 -4.58 -1.67 -6.58
N GLN A 328 -4.34 -2.68 -7.43
CA GLN A 328 -3.23 -2.73 -8.41
C GLN A 328 -1.82 -2.91 -7.80
N ALA A 329 -1.65 -2.86 -6.47
CA ALA A 329 -0.35 -3.06 -5.83
C ALA A 329 0.23 -4.47 -6.07
N ASN A 330 -0.59 -5.52 -5.94
CA ASN A 330 -0.15 -6.90 -6.20
C ASN A 330 0.17 -7.14 -7.68
N LEU A 331 -0.57 -6.47 -8.58
CA LEU A 331 -0.34 -6.56 -10.01
C LEU A 331 0.99 -5.88 -10.37
N ALA A 332 1.23 -4.68 -9.85
CA ALA A 332 2.50 -3.97 -10.00
C ALA A 332 3.68 -4.80 -9.48
N SER A 333 3.56 -5.39 -8.29
CA SER A 333 4.59 -6.27 -7.72
C SER A 333 4.88 -7.49 -8.59
N HIS A 334 3.85 -8.07 -9.22
CA HIS A 334 4.03 -9.16 -10.17
C HIS A 334 4.76 -8.70 -11.44
N PHE A 335 4.41 -7.52 -11.99
CA PHE A 335 5.11 -6.96 -13.13
C PHE A 335 6.57 -6.62 -12.81
N ASP A 336 6.88 -6.12 -11.61
CA ASP A 336 8.26 -5.88 -11.18
C ASP A 336 9.08 -7.18 -11.23
N MET A 337 8.51 -8.27 -10.72
CA MET A 337 9.11 -9.60 -10.76
C MET A 337 9.28 -10.11 -12.19
N MET A 338 8.41 -9.73 -13.14
CA MET A 338 8.52 -10.13 -14.54
C MET A 338 9.53 -9.30 -15.35
N ILE A 339 9.78 -8.06 -14.93
CA ILE A 339 10.75 -7.16 -15.60
C ILE A 339 12.18 -7.58 -15.27
N ASP A 340 12.42 -8.10 -14.07
CA ASP A 340 13.74 -8.56 -13.62
C ASP A 340 14.09 -9.94 -14.22
N SER A 341 14.75 -9.94 -15.37
CA SER A 341 15.19 -11.17 -16.06
C SER A 341 16.18 -11.97 -15.22
N ASP A 342 17.05 -11.31 -14.47
CA ASP A 342 18.09 -11.97 -13.69
C ASP A 342 17.45 -12.73 -12.53
N LEU A 343 16.48 -12.12 -11.85
CA LEU A 343 15.68 -12.80 -10.82
C LEU A 343 14.87 -13.97 -11.37
N GLN A 344 14.31 -13.85 -12.59
CA GLN A 344 13.61 -14.97 -13.24
C GLN A 344 14.56 -16.14 -13.52
N ASP A 345 15.76 -15.83 -14.02
CA ASP A 345 16.77 -16.83 -14.32
C ASP A 345 17.28 -17.52 -13.03
N GLU A 346 17.48 -16.77 -11.95
CA GLU A 346 17.81 -17.31 -10.63
C GLU A 346 16.71 -18.24 -10.11
N ILE A 347 15.44 -17.82 -10.16
CA ILE A 347 14.31 -18.65 -9.71
C ILE A 347 14.18 -19.90 -10.58
N ALA A 348 14.35 -19.79 -11.89
CA ALA A 348 14.32 -20.93 -12.79
C ALA A 348 15.48 -21.90 -12.50
N GLY A 349 16.69 -21.38 -12.25
CA GLY A 349 17.86 -22.16 -11.85
C GLY A 349 17.65 -22.91 -10.55
N GLU A 350 17.16 -22.23 -9.50
CA GLU A 350 16.91 -22.85 -8.20
C GLU A 350 15.79 -23.89 -8.25
N ASN A 351 14.72 -23.66 -9.03
CA ASN A 351 13.68 -24.66 -9.24
C ASN A 351 14.21 -25.93 -9.93
N LYS A 352 15.11 -25.78 -10.91
CA LYS A 352 15.80 -26.92 -11.55
C LYS A 352 16.68 -27.67 -10.55
N ASN A 353 17.49 -26.95 -9.77
CA ASN A 353 18.37 -27.52 -8.74
C ASN A 353 17.56 -28.32 -7.70
N TYR A 354 16.49 -27.71 -7.18
CA TYR A 354 15.58 -28.32 -6.22
C TYR A 354 14.89 -29.58 -6.79
N THR A 355 14.44 -29.52 -8.05
CA THR A 355 13.85 -30.67 -8.74
C THR A 355 14.86 -31.82 -8.87
N ALA A 356 16.10 -31.51 -9.26
CA ALA A 356 17.18 -32.49 -9.36
C ALA A 356 17.52 -33.11 -8.00
N ASP A 357 17.54 -32.32 -6.92
CA ASP A 357 17.75 -32.82 -5.55
C ASP A 357 16.66 -33.79 -5.11
N ILE A 358 15.39 -33.45 -5.34
CA ILE A 358 14.30 -34.36 -5.00
C ILE A 358 14.39 -35.64 -5.81
N PHE A 359 14.60 -35.56 -7.13
CA PHE A 359 14.70 -36.77 -7.94
C PHE A 359 15.88 -37.63 -7.55
N TYR A 360 17.05 -37.03 -7.27
CA TYR A 360 18.19 -37.77 -6.77
C TYR A 360 17.85 -38.49 -5.46
N TYR A 361 17.22 -37.79 -4.51
CA TYR A 361 16.74 -38.39 -3.27
C TYR A 361 15.71 -39.52 -3.54
N LEU A 362 14.73 -39.30 -4.41
CA LEU A 362 13.69 -40.27 -4.74
C LEU A 362 14.20 -41.49 -5.49
N TYR A 363 15.28 -41.39 -6.28
CA TYR A 363 15.82 -42.51 -7.05
C TYR A 363 16.94 -43.25 -6.32
N ASN A 364 17.73 -42.57 -5.48
CA ASN A 364 18.91 -43.14 -4.84
C ASN A 364 18.78 -43.24 -3.29
N ASP A 365 18.43 -42.15 -2.59
CA ASP A 365 18.63 -42.08 -1.13
C ASP A 365 17.40 -42.42 -0.27
N ALA A 366 16.19 -42.30 -0.81
CA ALA A 366 14.97 -42.44 -0.02
C ALA A 366 14.83 -43.87 0.57
N GLU A 367 14.69 -43.98 1.90
CA GLU A 367 14.58 -45.28 2.61
C GLU A 367 13.39 -46.11 2.11
N THR A 368 12.22 -45.48 2.05
CA THR A 368 10.96 -46.09 1.60
C THR A 368 10.15 -45.08 0.81
N LEU A 369 9.40 -45.58 -0.17
CA LEU A 369 8.53 -44.79 -1.05
C LEU A 369 7.14 -45.42 -1.07
N ALA A 370 6.11 -44.59 -0.93
CA ALA A 370 4.71 -44.99 -1.05
C ALA A 370 4.01 -44.26 -2.22
N GLY A 371 2.85 -44.77 -2.61
CA GLY A 371 2.09 -44.30 -3.77
C GLY A 371 2.40 -45.10 -5.03
N PRO A 372 1.54 -45.03 -6.08
CA PRO A 372 1.67 -45.92 -7.23
C PRO A 372 2.98 -45.72 -7.99
N GLU A 373 3.39 -44.46 -8.20
CA GLU A 373 4.68 -44.14 -8.80
C GLU A 373 5.86 -44.44 -7.85
N GLY A 374 5.67 -44.24 -6.54
CA GLY A 374 6.67 -44.63 -5.54
C GLY A 374 6.98 -46.13 -5.57
N ARG A 375 5.96 -46.97 -5.77
CA ARG A 375 6.13 -48.43 -5.96
C ARG A 375 6.86 -48.75 -7.26
N ARG A 376 6.57 -48.04 -8.36
CA ARG A 376 7.29 -48.19 -9.63
C ARG A 376 8.78 -47.90 -9.45
N ILE A 377 9.12 -46.80 -8.78
CA ILE A 377 10.51 -46.43 -8.48
C ILE A 377 11.17 -47.46 -7.57
N LYS A 378 10.46 -47.95 -6.54
CA LYS A 378 10.97 -48.99 -5.64
C LYS A 378 11.27 -50.30 -6.38
N ASN A 379 10.40 -50.73 -7.30
CA ASN A 379 10.64 -51.92 -8.11
C ASN A 379 11.83 -51.73 -9.04
N LEU A 380 11.94 -50.56 -9.68
CA LEU A 380 13.07 -50.21 -10.54
C LEU A 380 14.41 -50.26 -9.78
N ARG A 381 14.43 -49.83 -8.52
CA ARG A 381 15.61 -49.96 -7.62
C ARG A 381 15.93 -51.40 -7.24
N ALA A 382 14.95 -52.29 -7.23
CA ALA A 382 15.15 -53.71 -6.90
C ALA A 382 15.62 -54.54 -8.10
N GLU A 383 15.35 -54.07 -9.32
CA GLU A 383 15.75 -54.70 -10.58
C GLU A 383 17.18 -54.33 -11.02
N GLY A 384 17.73 -53.21 -10.54
CA GLY A 384 19.10 -52.76 -10.85
C GLY A 384 20.04 -52.86 -9.64
N ASP A 385 21.23 -53.44 -9.84
CA ASP A 385 22.23 -53.65 -8.79
C ASP A 385 22.96 -52.36 -8.32
N PHE A 386 22.73 -51.20 -8.95
CA PHE A 386 23.35 -49.92 -8.57
C PHE A 386 22.41 -48.72 -8.76
N THR A 387 22.74 -47.60 -8.12
CA THR A 387 22.07 -46.28 -8.18
C THR A 387 21.47 -45.99 -9.55
N VAL A 388 20.16 -45.72 -9.60
CA VAL A 388 19.40 -45.53 -10.85
C VAL A 388 19.93 -44.36 -11.66
N TYR A 389 20.40 -43.30 -10.99
CA TYR A 389 21.14 -42.20 -11.60
C TYR A 389 22.53 -42.10 -11.00
N LEU A 390 23.54 -41.96 -11.85
CA LEU A 390 24.95 -41.90 -11.45
C LEU A 390 25.32 -40.53 -10.89
N SER A 391 24.69 -39.46 -11.37
CA SER A 391 24.97 -38.09 -10.90
C SER A 391 23.73 -37.19 -10.94
N LYS A 392 23.73 -36.16 -10.10
CA LYS A 392 22.71 -35.09 -10.11
C LYS A 392 22.70 -34.32 -11.44
N GLU A 393 23.85 -34.23 -12.11
CA GLU A 393 24.02 -33.52 -13.39
C GLU A 393 23.25 -34.19 -14.54
N GLU A 394 23.13 -35.52 -14.54
CA GLU A 394 22.32 -36.26 -15.51
C GLU A 394 20.82 -35.96 -15.34
N ILE A 395 20.35 -35.93 -14.10
CA ILE A 395 18.96 -35.58 -13.77
C ILE A 395 18.70 -34.13 -14.18
N LEU A 396 19.63 -33.22 -13.90
CA LEU A 396 19.50 -31.81 -14.25
C LEU A 396 19.34 -31.63 -15.75
N LYS A 397 20.14 -32.30 -16.59
CA LYS A 397 19.97 -32.29 -18.06
C LYS A 397 18.59 -32.80 -18.48
N GLN A 398 18.08 -33.87 -17.87
CA GLN A 398 16.75 -34.41 -18.21
C GLN A 398 15.60 -33.50 -17.76
N VAL A 399 15.79 -32.73 -16.68
CA VAL A 399 14.85 -31.69 -16.23
C VAL A 399 14.89 -30.51 -17.21
N GLU A 400 16.06 -30.11 -17.69
CA GLU A 400 16.22 -29.06 -18.71
C GLU A 400 15.60 -29.43 -20.06
N GLU A 401 15.72 -30.69 -20.47
CA GLU A 401 15.07 -31.24 -21.65
C GLU A 401 13.55 -31.44 -21.47
N GLY A 402 13.01 -31.20 -20.26
CA GLY A 402 11.58 -31.34 -19.94
C GLY A 402 11.08 -32.78 -19.85
N ARG A 403 11.98 -33.78 -19.75
CA ARG A 403 11.62 -35.20 -19.63
C ARG A 403 11.19 -35.59 -18.22
N LEU A 404 11.75 -34.93 -17.23
CA LEU A 404 11.41 -35.12 -15.82
C LEU A 404 10.77 -33.84 -15.27
N SER A 405 9.62 -34.00 -14.62
CA SER A 405 8.93 -32.92 -13.92
C SER A 405 8.51 -33.41 -12.55
N ILE A 406 8.69 -32.59 -11.52
CA ILE A 406 8.16 -32.86 -10.18
C ILE A 406 7.50 -31.62 -9.62
N THR A 407 6.36 -31.81 -8.98
CA THR A 407 5.69 -30.75 -8.22
C THR A 407 5.46 -31.25 -6.80
N GLU A 408 5.90 -30.48 -5.80
CA GLU A 408 5.61 -30.76 -4.40
C GLU A 408 4.18 -30.32 -4.06
N HIS A 409 3.47 -31.17 -3.33
CA HIS A 409 2.12 -30.93 -2.88
C HIS A 409 2.00 -31.37 -1.39
N PRO A 410 1.05 -30.84 -0.59
CA PRO A 410 0.96 -31.19 0.83
C PRO A 410 0.91 -32.70 1.12
N GLY A 411 0.35 -33.50 0.21
CA GLY A 411 0.25 -34.95 0.37
C GLY A 411 1.42 -35.79 -0.16
N GLY A 412 2.50 -35.19 -0.69
CA GLY A 412 3.53 -35.91 -1.48
C GLY A 412 4.02 -35.14 -2.70
N TYR A 413 4.74 -35.84 -3.57
CA TYR A 413 5.25 -35.34 -4.85
C TYR A 413 4.45 -35.92 -6.02
N CYS A 414 4.28 -35.13 -7.08
CA CYS A 414 3.64 -35.54 -8.33
C CYS A 414 4.64 -35.46 -9.49
N THR A 415 4.79 -36.53 -10.27
CA THR A 415 5.73 -36.60 -11.41
C THR A 415 5.12 -36.27 -12.77
N ASN A 416 3.83 -35.90 -12.81
CA ASN A 416 3.13 -35.62 -14.07
C ASN A 416 3.40 -34.18 -14.56
N PRO A 417 3.99 -33.99 -15.76
CA PRO A 417 4.27 -32.66 -16.31
C PRO A 417 3.01 -31.87 -16.66
N ASN A 418 1.90 -32.54 -16.94
CA ASN A 418 0.64 -31.94 -17.38
C ASN A 418 -0.42 -31.88 -16.25
N CYS A 419 -0.01 -32.00 -14.99
CA CYS A 419 -0.94 -31.96 -13.87
C CYS A 419 -1.19 -30.52 -13.42
N ASP A 420 -2.46 -30.18 -13.20
CA ASP A 420 -2.81 -28.93 -12.54
C ASP A 420 -2.19 -28.90 -11.13
N ARG A 421 -1.51 -27.80 -10.78
CA ARG A 421 -0.84 -27.62 -9.47
C ARG A 421 -1.81 -27.73 -8.27
N ILE A 422 -3.12 -27.64 -8.53
CA ILE A 422 -4.19 -27.89 -7.57
C ILE A 422 -4.80 -29.27 -7.86
N CYS A 423 -4.14 -30.33 -7.37
CA CYS A 423 -4.58 -31.72 -7.54
C CYS A 423 -4.98 -32.37 -6.21
N ASP A 424 -6.06 -33.16 -6.21
CA ASP A 424 -6.40 -34.04 -5.09
C ASP A 424 -5.62 -35.37 -5.24
N MET A 425 -4.52 -35.50 -4.50
CA MET A 425 -3.62 -36.65 -4.60
C MET A 425 -4.12 -37.90 -3.88
N SER A 426 -5.38 -37.98 -3.47
CA SER A 426 -5.95 -39.20 -2.88
C SER A 426 -5.93 -40.39 -3.84
N VAL A 427 -6.10 -40.14 -5.15
CA VAL A 427 -6.22 -41.18 -6.20
C VAL A 427 -5.19 -41.06 -7.33
N CYS A 428 -4.20 -40.18 -7.20
CA CYS A 428 -3.26 -39.89 -8.28
C CYS A 428 -2.26 -41.05 -8.55
N GLN A 429 -2.11 -41.44 -9.82
CA GLN A 429 -1.18 -42.48 -10.27
C GLN A 429 0.29 -42.01 -10.17
N TYR A 430 0.56 -40.75 -10.43
CA TYR A 430 1.90 -40.15 -10.43
C TYR A 430 2.40 -39.72 -9.04
N LYS A 431 1.72 -40.18 -7.99
CA LYS A 431 2.01 -39.80 -6.60
C LYS A 431 3.18 -40.60 -6.04
N VAL A 432 4.13 -39.88 -5.45
CA VAL A 432 5.24 -40.41 -4.68
C VAL A 432 5.23 -39.78 -3.29
N VAL A 433 5.26 -40.59 -2.24
CA VAL A 433 5.35 -40.11 -0.85
C VAL A 433 6.61 -40.66 -0.21
N THR A 434 7.38 -39.77 0.44
CA THR A 434 8.58 -40.12 1.20
C THR A 434 8.24 -40.31 2.67
N LEU A 435 9.07 -41.04 3.42
CA LEU A 435 8.85 -41.27 4.86
C LEU A 435 8.69 -39.95 5.65
N LYS A 436 9.53 -38.94 5.35
CA LYS A 436 9.44 -37.61 5.98
C LYS A 436 8.07 -36.96 5.74
N LYS A 437 7.54 -37.05 4.51
CA LYS A 437 6.24 -36.49 4.16
C LYS A 437 5.10 -37.31 4.76
N ALA A 438 5.21 -38.64 4.79
CA ALA A 438 4.26 -39.50 5.47
C ALA A 438 4.11 -39.12 6.96
N ARG A 439 5.21 -38.92 7.69
CA ARG A 439 5.16 -38.45 9.09
C ARG A 439 4.47 -37.10 9.25
N SER A 440 4.63 -36.18 8.28
CA SER A 440 3.95 -34.88 8.31
C SER A 440 2.42 -34.97 8.13
N LEU A 441 1.89 -36.11 7.65
CA LEU A 441 0.45 -36.33 7.46
C LEU A 441 -0.27 -36.83 8.71
N ILE A 442 0.45 -37.25 9.75
CA ILE A 442 -0.13 -37.68 11.04
C ILE A 442 -1.06 -36.61 11.65
N PRO A 443 -0.62 -35.36 11.88
CA PRO A 443 -1.49 -34.33 12.45
C PRO A 443 -2.64 -33.95 11.51
N THR A 444 -2.44 -34.08 10.20
CA THR A 444 -3.49 -33.83 9.19
C THR A 444 -4.59 -34.87 9.29
N ARG A 445 -4.22 -36.16 9.45
CA ARG A 445 -5.15 -37.26 9.67
C ARG A 445 -6.00 -37.07 10.93
N GLU A 446 -5.38 -36.71 12.04
CA GLU A 446 -6.10 -36.45 13.31
C GLU A 446 -7.12 -35.31 13.17
N LYS A 447 -6.76 -34.23 12.47
CA LYS A 447 -7.68 -33.12 12.18
C LYS A 447 -8.83 -33.56 11.28
N LEU A 448 -8.58 -34.41 10.29
CA LEU A 448 -9.62 -34.97 9.42
C LEU A 448 -10.59 -35.87 10.19
N MET A 449 -10.08 -36.70 11.11
CA MET A 449 -10.92 -37.52 12.01
C MET A 449 -11.78 -36.67 12.93
N ALA A 450 -11.19 -35.65 13.56
CA ALA A 450 -11.93 -34.73 14.43
C ALA A 450 -13.03 -34.01 13.65
N LYS A 451 -12.73 -33.57 12.41
CA LYS A 451 -13.69 -32.93 11.51
C LYS A 451 -14.81 -33.88 11.09
N TYR A 452 -14.49 -35.14 10.79
CA TYR A 452 -15.47 -36.17 10.46
C TYR A 452 -16.44 -36.42 11.62
N ASN A 453 -15.91 -36.61 12.83
CA ASN A 453 -16.72 -36.84 14.03
C ASN A 453 -17.58 -35.62 14.40
N ALA A 454 -17.04 -34.40 14.27
CA ALA A 454 -17.79 -33.18 14.50
C ALA A 454 -18.95 -32.99 13.51
N MET A 455 -18.78 -33.39 12.24
CA MET A 455 -19.84 -33.34 11.24
C MET A 455 -20.97 -34.33 11.55
N LEU A 456 -20.63 -35.57 11.93
CA LEU A 456 -21.63 -36.55 12.37
C LEU A 456 -22.40 -36.09 13.61
N ALA A 457 -21.70 -35.54 14.61
CA ALA A 457 -22.32 -35.01 15.82
C ALA A 457 -23.25 -33.81 15.56
N SER A 458 -22.99 -33.04 14.51
CA SER A 458 -23.78 -31.86 14.16
C SER A 458 -25.09 -32.20 13.41
N GLY A 459 -25.30 -33.45 13.00
CA GLY A 459 -26.51 -33.90 12.31
C GLY A 459 -26.70 -33.28 10.91
N ILE A 460 -25.65 -32.74 10.30
CA ILE A 460 -25.70 -32.12 8.97
C ILE A 460 -25.52 -33.21 7.91
N ASP A 461 -26.59 -33.49 7.15
CA ASP A 461 -26.61 -34.51 6.11
C ASP A 461 -25.94 -34.03 4.81
N MET A 462 -24.62 -34.20 4.73
CA MET A 462 -23.82 -33.93 3.52
C MET A 462 -22.97 -35.15 3.15
N PRO A 463 -23.58 -36.21 2.59
CA PRO A 463 -22.93 -37.50 2.37
C PRO A 463 -21.68 -37.40 1.48
N ASN A 464 -21.67 -36.52 0.48
CA ASN A 464 -20.54 -36.31 -0.42
C ASN A 464 -19.29 -35.72 0.27
N VAL A 465 -19.49 -34.87 1.28
CA VAL A 465 -18.38 -34.25 2.02
C VAL A 465 -17.81 -35.24 3.02
N ILE A 466 -18.69 -36.00 3.68
CA ILE A 466 -18.33 -37.02 4.66
C ILE A 466 -17.58 -38.17 3.97
N SER A 467 -18.07 -38.65 2.83
CA SER A 467 -17.40 -39.69 2.04
C SER A 467 -16.04 -39.21 1.54
N LYS A 468 -15.92 -37.97 1.06
CA LYS A 468 -14.63 -37.40 0.66
C LYS A 468 -13.61 -37.40 1.81
N ILE A 469 -14.00 -36.90 2.99
CA ILE A 469 -13.11 -36.88 4.17
C ILE A 469 -12.71 -38.30 4.56
N TYR A 470 -13.63 -39.25 4.50
CA TYR A 470 -13.35 -40.67 4.76
C TYR A 470 -12.33 -41.24 3.76
N PHE A 471 -12.50 -40.99 2.46
CA PHE A 471 -11.53 -41.42 1.43
C PHE A 471 -10.14 -40.78 1.61
N GLU A 472 -10.07 -39.52 2.03
CA GLU A 472 -8.80 -38.87 2.35
C GLU A 472 -8.09 -39.55 3.53
N ILE A 473 -8.82 -39.87 4.61
CA ILE A 473 -8.28 -40.61 5.76
C ILE A 473 -7.74 -41.98 5.30
N ARG A 474 -8.53 -42.73 4.53
CA ARG A 474 -8.14 -44.06 4.00
C ARG A 474 -6.92 -43.98 3.08
N SER A 475 -6.81 -42.94 2.26
CA SER A 475 -5.65 -42.69 1.41
C SER A 475 -4.39 -42.46 2.26
N ILE A 476 -4.48 -41.72 3.37
CA ILE A 476 -3.34 -41.50 4.28
C ILE A 476 -2.96 -42.80 5.00
N GLU A 477 -3.94 -43.58 5.46
CA GLU A 477 -3.69 -44.90 6.10
C GLU A 477 -2.96 -45.87 5.16
N LYS A 478 -3.32 -45.86 3.87
CA LYS A 478 -2.62 -46.66 2.85
C LYS A 478 -1.15 -46.23 2.70
N VAL A 479 -0.86 -44.94 2.78
CA VAL A 479 0.52 -44.44 2.77
C VAL A 479 1.27 -44.89 4.04
N PHE A 480 0.61 -44.89 5.20
CA PHE A 480 1.22 -45.35 6.44
C PHE A 480 1.54 -46.84 6.44
N SER A 481 0.64 -47.67 5.88
CA SER A 481 0.91 -49.11 5.75
C SER A 481 2.08 -49.39 4.80
N GLU A 482 2.20 -48.65 3.70
CA GLU A 482 3.33 -48.79 2.76
C GLU A 482 4.68 -48.37 3.37
N HIS A 483 4.67 -47.48 4.38
CA HIS A 483 5.86 -47.04 5.11
C HIS A 483 6.07 -47.77 6.45
N ASN A 484 5.24 -48.77 6.80
CA ASN A 484 5.27 -49.47 8.09
C ASN A 484 5.22 -48.51 9.30
N ILE A 485 4.37 -47.48 9.22
CA ILE A 485 4.08 -46.58 10.35
C ILE A 485 2.91 -47.19 11.12
N ASP A 486 3.00 -47.26 12.45
CA ASP A 486 1.91 -47.77 13.29
C ASP A 486 0.74 -46.78 13.34
N PHE A 487 -0.48 -47.27 13.09
CA PHE A 487 -1.71 -46.48 13.20
C PHE A 487 -2.93 -47.37 13.48
N ASP A 488 -3.91 -46.83 14.22
CA ASP A 488 -5.20 -47.49 14.44
C ASP A 488 -6.11 -47.30 13.23
N ILE A 489 -6.76 -48.35 12.71
CA ILE A 489 -7.64 -48.23 11.54
C ILE A 489 -8.89 -47.39 11.87
N PHE A 490 -9.18 -46.38 11.04
CA PHE A 490 -10.39 -45.57 11.20
C PHE A 490 -11.64 -46.31 10.69
N ASN A 491 -12.43 -46.85 11.62
CA ASN A 491 -13.74 -47.44 11.31
C ASN A 491 -14.79 -46.32 11.20
N GLY A 492 -14.99 -45.77 9.99
CA GLY A 492 -16.19 -45.00 9.66
C GLY A 492 -17.40 -45.94 9.54
N GLN A 493 -18.61 -45.48 9.86
CA GLN A 493 -19.82 -46.22 9.48
C GLN A 493 -19.76 -46.51 7.98
N ASP A 494 -19.91 -47.78 7.60
CA ASP A 494 -19.86 -48.23 6.21
C ASP A 494 -20.90 -47.48 5.39
N PHE A 495 -20.45 -46.57 4.52
CA PHE A 495 -21.29 -46.02 3.48
C PHE A 495 -21.47 -47.11 2.43
N HIS A 496 -22.58 -47.85 2.51
CA HIS A 496 -23.07 -48.60 1.37
C HIS A 496 -23.37 -47.61 0.24
N ILE A 497 -22.67 -47.80 -0.89
CA ILE A 497 -22.83 -47.03 -2.12
C ILE A 497 -24.26 -47.16 -2.65
#